data_AF-A0A5A5TCS5-F1
#
_entry.id   AF-A0A5A5TCS5-F1
#
_cell.length_a   1.000
_cell.length_b   1.000
_cell.length_c   1.000
_cell.angle_alpha   90.00
_cell.angle_beta   90.00
_cell.angle_gamma   90.00
#
_symmetry.space_group_name_H-M   'P 1'
#
loop_
_entity.id
_entity.type
_entity.pdbx_description
1 polymer ?
#
loop_
_entity_poly.entity_id
_entity_poly.type
_entity_poly.pdbx_seq_one_letter_code
_entity_poly.pdbx_strand_id
1 'polypeptide(L)'
;MAVLSVASLAGIIFLGICAVVLGAFGIRSIRSGRKALARARIVGSGAVWHKQISILFGLNNLVFAGLVILVMLLMLLTVHIIKMVLIALIILLLVVSVVLVVRCLMSALQASQQPVAPRRDHKEEDV
;
A
#
# COMPACT_ATOMS: atom_id res chain seq x y z
N MET A 1 35.35 -13.20 0.06
CA MET A 1 34.27 -13.44 1.04
C MET A 1 33.96 -12.12 1.71
N ALA A 2 32.72 -11.63 1.65
CA ALA A 2 32.34 -10.42 2.36
C ALA A 2 32.28 -10.76 3.87
N VAL A 3 33.15 -10.15 4.67
CA VAL A 3 33.05 -10.20 6.13
C VAL A 3 31.84 -9.35 6.50
N LEU A 4 30.69 -9.99 6.68
CA LEU A 4 29.47 -9.31 7.15
C LEU A 4 29.70 -8.84 8.59
N SER A 5 29.69 -7.53 8.79
CA SER A 5 29.63 -6.95 10.13
C SER A 5 28.33 -7.37 10.82
N VAL A 6 28.36 -7.57 12.14
CA VAL A 6 27.16 -7.85 12.95
C VAL A 6 26.07 -6.80 12.70
N ALA A 7 26.47 -5.54 12.48
CA ALA A 7 25.56 -4.45 12.17
C ALA A 7 24.83 -4.63 10.82
N SER A 8 25.52 -5.12 9.77
CA SER A 8 24.87 -5.34 8.47
C SER A 8 23.93 -6.54 8.50
N LEU A 9 24.28 -7.58 9.26
CA LEU A 9 23.38 -8.72 9.47
C LEU A 9 22.09 -8.29 10.22
N ALA A 10 22.21 -7.50 11.28
CA ALA A 10 21.07 -6.96 12.01
C ALA A 10 20.16 -6.09 11.11
N GLY A 11 20.77 -5.26 10.25
CA GLY A 11 20.04 -4.46 9.26
C GLY A 11 19.25 -5.32 8.27
N ILE A 12 19.84 -6.39 7.74
CA ILE A 12 19.16 -7.32 6.81
C ILE A 12 17.96 -7.99 7.49
N ILE A 13 18.13 -8.48 8.73
CA ILE A 13 17.04 -9.11 9.49
C ILE A 13 15.92 -8.12 9.75
N PHE A 14 16.24 -6.90 10.17
CA PHE A 14 15.27 -5.84 10.41
C PHE A 14 14.47 -5.50 9.15
N LEU A 15 15.16 -5.30 8.02
CA LEU A 15 14.51 -5.06 6.73
C LEU A 15 13.60 -6.22 6.31
N GLY A 16 14.04 -7.46 6.54
CA GLY A 16 13.22 -8.66 6.31
C GLY A 16 11.91 -8.63 7.12
N ILE A 17 11.98 -8.30 8.41
CA ILE A 17 10.80 -8.16 9.27
C ILE A 17 9.89 -7.04 8.74
N CYS A 18 10.44 -5.87 8.40
CA CYS A 18 9.68 -4.76 7.84
C CYS A 18 8.95 -5.16 6.55
N ALA A 19 9.61 -5.89 5.64
CA ALA A 19 8.99 -6.35 4.40
C ALA A 19 7.79 -7.29 4.66
N VAL A 20 7.93 -8.22 5.61
CA VAL A 20 6.85 -9.14 6.00
C VAL A 20 5.68 -8.38 6.61
N VAL A 21 5.95 -7.46 7.54
CA VAL A 21 4.92 -6.63 8.19
C VAL A 21 4.18 -5.78 7.14
N LEU A 22 4.91 -5.08 6.27
CA LEU A 22 4.33 -4.27 5.19
C LEU A 22 3.48 -5.12 4.24
N GLY A 23 3.95 -6.31 3.86
CA GLY A 23 3.20 -7.26 3.05
C GLY A 23 1.89 -7.70 3.72
N ALA A 24 1.95 -8.07 5.01
CA ALA A 24 0.78 -8.47 5.78
C ALA A 24 -0.26 -7.35 5.90
N PHE A 25 0.18 -6.12 6.23
CA PHE A 25 -0.68 -4.93 6.28
C PHE A 25 -1.26 -4.56 4.91
N GLY A 26 -0.47 -4.71 3.84
CA GLY A 26 -0.90 -4.47 2.48
C GLY A 26 -2.05 -5.41 2.07
N ILE A 27 -1.86 -6.72 2.29
CA ILE A 27 -2.86 -7.74 2.03
C ILE A 27 -4.13 -7.50 2.87
N ARG A 28 -3.98 -7.19 4.16
CA ARG A 28 -5.12 -6.92 5.04
C ARG A 28 -5.93 -5.71 4.58
N SER A 29 -5.25 -4.64 4.16
CA SER A 29 -5.87 -3.42 3.64
C SER A 29 -6.65 -3.68 2.34
N ILE A 30 -6.08 -4.46 1.42
CA ILE A 30 -6.77 -4.87 0.18
C ILE A 30 -8.00 -5.73 0.49
N ARG A 31 -7.88 -6.69 1.42
CA ARG A 31 -9.02 -7.53 1.83
C ARG A 31 -10.15 -6.69 2.43
N SER A 32 -9.81 -5.72 3.27
CA SER A 32 -10.78 -4.77 3.84
C SER A 32 -11.49 -3.97 2.76
N GLY A 33 -10.72 -3.39 1.82
CA GLY A 33 -11.26 -2.65 0.68
C GLY A 33 -12.19 -3.51 -0.17
N ARG A 34 -11.78 -4.73 -0.56
CA ARG A 34 -12.63 -5.65 -1.33
C ARG A 34 -13.97 -5.94 -0.63
N LYS A 35 -13.99 -6.12 0.70
CA LYS A 35 -15.22 -6.30 1.47
C LYS A 35 -16.10 -5.05 1.46
N ALA A 36 -15.51 -3.86 1.52
CA ALA A 36 -16.25 -2.60 1.39
C ALA A 36 -16.81 -2.42 -0.02
N LEU A 37 -16.07 -2.81 -1.07
CA LEU A 37 -16.51 -2.73 -2.46
C LEU A 37 -17.69 -3.65 -2.73
N ALA A 38 -17.61 -4.89 -2.23
CA ALA A 38 -18.70 -5.85 -2.34
C ALA A 38 -19.99 -5.33 -1.70
N ARG A 39 -19.89 -4.71 -0.51
CA ARG A 39 -21.05 -4.08 0.16
C ARG A 39 -21.61 -2.90 -0.65
N ALA A 40 -20.76 -2.02 -1.15
CA ALA A 40 -21.21 -0.87 -1.94
C ALA A 40 -21.89 -1.28 -3.26
N ARG A 41 -21.42 -2.36 -3.89
CA ARG A 41 -22.04 -2.93 -5.11
C ARG A 41 -23.44 -3.50 -4.84
N ILE A 42 -23.64 -4.14 -3.69
CA ILE A 42 -24.97 -4.66 -3.28
C ILE A 42 -25.96 -3.51 -3.08
N VAL A 43 -25.49 -2.35 -2.62
CA VAL A 43 -26.30 -1.13 -2.41
C VAL A 43 -26.53 -0.35 -3.73
N GLY A 44 -26.10 -0.88 -4.87
CA GLY A 44 -26.28 -0.23 -6.18
C GLY A 44 -25.38 1.00 -6.40
N SER A 45 -24.45 1.28 -5.49
CA SER A 45 -23.47 2.35 -5.68
C SER A 45 -22.39 1.88 -6.65
N GLY A 46 -22.09 2.70 -7.66
CA GLY A 46 -21.00 2.50 -8.62
C GLY A 46 -19.63 2.64 -7.96
N ALA A 47 -19.30 1.75 -7.03
CA ALA A 47 -18.04 1.78 -6.30
C ALA A 47 -16.93 1.23 -7.20
N VAL A 48 -15.99 2.10 -7.57
CA VAL A 48 -14.88 1.74 -8.43
C VAL A 48 -13.68 1.33 -7.58
N TRP A 49 -13.15 0.13 -7.82
CA TRP A 49 -12.08 -0.48 -7.01
C TRP A 49 -10.83 0.42 -6.87
N HIS A 50 -10.46 1.12 -7.94
CA HIS A 50 -9.29 2.00 -7.98
C HIS A 50 -9.49 3.36 -7.27
N LYS A 51 -10.66 3.62 -6.69
CA LYS A 51 -10.92 4.82 -5.86
C LYS A 51 -10.98 4.50 -4.37
N GLN A 52 -11.00 3.23 -4.00
CA GLN A 52 -11.05 2.86 -2.59
C GLN A 52 -9.68 3.03 -1.94
N ILE A 53 -9.62 3.97 -1.01
CA ILE A 53 -8.44 4.33 -0.21
C ILE A 53 -7.76 3.10 0.39
N SER A 54 -8.53 2.15 0.97
CA SER A 54 -7.97 0.94 1.59
C SER A 54 -7.21 0.04 0.60
N ILE A 55 -7.62 -0.01 -0.66
CA ILE A 55 -6.91 -0.77 -1.70
C ILE A 55 -5.66 -0.03 -2.16
N LEU A 56 -5.74 1.29 -2.39
CA LEU A 56 -4.57 2.07 -2.81
C LEU A 56 -3.48 2.03 -1.74
N PHE A 57 -3.88 2.19 -0.47
CA PHE A 57 -2.97 2.07 0.67
C PHE A 57 -2.36 0.66 0.74
N GLY A 58 -3.18 -0.39 0.55
CA GLY A 58 -2.71 -1.75 0.57
C GLY A 58 -1.74 -2.09 -0.58
N LEU A 59 -2.02 -1.61 -1.79
CA LEU A 59 -1.14 -1.72 -2.95
C LEU A 59 0.19 -0.99 -2.71
N ASN A 60 0.13 0.22 -2.14
CA ASN A 60 1.33 0.98 -1.82
C ASN A 60 2.21 0.26 -0.79
N ASN A 61 1.62 -0.35 0.24
CA ASN A 61 2.38 -1.13 1.23
C ASN A 61 3.03 -2.37 0.62
N LEU A 62 2.38 -3.02 -0.37
CA LEU A 62 2.99 -4.12 -1.14
C LEU A 62 4.15 -3.63 -2.01
N VAL A 63 4.02 -2.46 -2.64
CA VAL A 63 5.11 -1.83 -3.40
C VAL A 63 6.29 -1.51 -2.47
N PHE A 64 6.03 -0.95 -1.28
CA PHE A 64 7.06 -0.70 -0.28
C PHE A 64 7.74 -1.99 0.21
N ALA A 65 6.99 -3.07 0.44
CA ALA A 65 7.57 -4.37 0.77
C ALA A 65 8.52 -4.86 -0.35
N GLY A 66 8.11 -4.72 -1.61
CA GLY A 66 8.94 -5.02 -2.77
C GLY A 66 10.20 -4.17 -2.85
N LEU A 67 10.09 -2.86 -2.58
CA LEU A 67 11.23 -1.94 -2.50
C LEU A 67 12.25 -2.38 -1.44
N VAL A 68 11.77 -2.75 -0.24
CA VAL A 68 12.63 -3.23 0.84
C VAL A 68 13.38 -4.51 0.43
N ILE A 69 12.69 -5.44 -0.23
CA ILE A 69 13.31 -6.67 -0.75
C ILE A 69 14.35 -6.36 -1.83
N LEU A 70 14.06 -5.44 -2.76
CA LEU A 70 15.01 -5.05 -3.81
C LEU A 70 16.25 -4.35 -3.23
N VAL A 71 16.08 -3.50 -2.23
CA VAL A 71 17.21 -2.88 -1.50
C VAL A 71 18.04 -3.95 -0.79
N MET A 72 17.40 -4.94 -0.16
CA MET A 72 18.10 -6.06 0.46
C MET A 72 18.89 -6.88 -0.59
N LEU A 73 18.29 -7.18 -1.74
CA LEU A 73 18.97 -7.86 -2.85
C LEU A 73 20.15 -7.04 -3.38
N LEU A 74 20.01 -5.72 -3.49
CA LEU A 74 21.08 -4.81 -3.92
C LEU A 74 22.30 -4.87 -2.99
N MET A 75 22.07 -5.02 -1.68
CA MET A 75 23.13 -5.17 -0.68
C MET A 75 23.83 -6.54 -0.74
N LEU A 76 23.09 -7.60 -1.07
CA LEU A 76 23.60 -8.98 -1.07
C LEU A 76 24.32 -9.36 -2.35
N LEU A 77 23.90 -8.82 -3.50
CA LEU A 77 24.48 -9.16 -4.79
C LEU A 77 25.80 -8.41 -5.02
N THR A 78 26.77 -9.06 -5.66
CA THR A 78 28.07 -8.47 -5.99
C THR A 78 28.21 -8.09 -7.45
N VAL A 79 27.33 -8.61 -8.33
CA VAL A 79 27.39 -8.39 -9.78
C VAL A 79 26.91 -6.99 -10.15
N HIS A 80 27.81 -6.16 -10.68
CA HIS A 80 27.54 -4.75 -11.03
C HIS A 80 26.37 -4.55 -12.00
N ILE A 81 26.27 -5.38 -13.05
CA ILE A 81 25.19 -5.28 -14.04
C ILE A 81 23.82 -5.46 -13.37
N ILE A 82 23.70 -6.48 -12.51
CA ILE A 82 22.45 -6.75 -11.78
C ILE A 82 22.13 -5.60 -10.82
N LYS A 83 23.13 -5.00 -10.16
CA LYS A 83 22.92 -3.82 -9.31
C LYS A 83 22.33 -2.65 -10.07
N MET A 84 22.80 -2.36 -11.28
CA MET A 84 22.27 -1.26 -12.10
C MET A 84 20.80 -1.50 -12.46
N VAL A 85 20.45 -2.74 -12.81
CA VAL A 85 19.05 -3.13 -13.07
C VAL A 85 18.18 -2.98 -11.82
N LEU A 86 18.67 -3.41 -10.66
CA LEU A 86 17.96 -3.26 -9.38
C LEU A 86 17.75 -1.79 -9.01
N ILE A 87 18.76 -0.94 -9.21
CA ILE A 87 18.63 0.51 -8.97
C ILE A 87 17.55 1.11 -9.86
N ALA A 88 17.53 0.77 -11.16
CA ALA A 88 16.49 1.24 -12.08
C ALA A 88 15.08 0.79 -11.63
N LEU A 89 14.94 -0.47 -11.19
CA LEU A 89 13.69 -1.00 -10.65
C LEU A 89 13.26 -0.29 -9.35
N ILE A 90 14.20 0.02 -8.46
CA ILE A 90 13.93 0.76 -7.22
C ILE A 90 13.42 2.17 -7.55
N ILE A 91 14.08 2.87 -8.47
CA ILE A 91 13.64 4.21 -8.89
C ILE A 91 12.23 4.15 -9.48
N LEU A 92 11.97 3.19 -10.37
CA LEU A 92 10.65 3.01 -10.98
C LEU A 92 9.56 2.75 -9.92
N LEU A 93 9.82 1.85 -8.96
CA LEU A 93 8.88 1.54 -7.89
C LEU A 93 8.68 2.69 -6.91
N LEU A 94 9.71 3.50 -6.65
CA LEU A 94 9.58 4.73 -5.88
C LEU A 94 8.63 5.71 -6.57
N VAL A 95 8.77 5.92 -7.88
CA VAL A 95 7.86 6.77 -8.65
C VAL A 95 6.43 6.24 -8.58
N VAL A 96 6.23 4.92 -8.76
CA VAL A 96 4.90 4.29 -8.64
C VAL A 96 4.33 4.48 -7.23
N SER A 97 5.14 4.30 -6.19
CA SER A 97 4.72 4.49 -4.79
C SER A 97 4.29 5.93 -4.53
N VAL A 98 5.06 6.92 -4.99
CA VAL A 98 4.70 8.34 -4.86
C VAL A 98 3.36 8.62 -5.55
N VAL A 99 3.15 8.11 -6.77
CA VAL A 99 1.87 8.26 -7.49
C VAL A 99 0.72 7.63 -6.73
N LEU A 100 0.91 6.44 -6.15
CA LEU A 100 -0.11 5.77 -5.32
C LEU A 100 -0.43 6.56 -4.06
N VAL A 101 0.58 7.12 -3.39
CA VAL A 101 0.42 7.98 -2.21
C VAL A 101 -0.37 9.23 -2.56
N VAL A 102 -0.02 9.93 -3.63
CA VAL A 102 -0.75 11.13 -4.09
C VAL A 102 -2.20 10.81 -4.41
N ARG A 103 -2.47 9.71 -5.13
CA ARG A 103 -3.85 9.27 -5.42
C ARG A 103 -4.62 8.88 -4.16
N CYS A 104 -3.94 8.26 -3.19
CA CYS A 104 -4.51 7.91 -1.90
C CYS A 104 -4.88 9.18 -1.12
N LEU A 105 -3.99 10.18 -1.06
CA LEU A 105 -4.22 11.47 -0.44
C LEU A 105 -5.39 12.22 -1.07
N MET A 106 -5.43 12.33 -2.40
CA MET A 106 -6.55 12.97 -3.10
C MET A 106 -7.88 12.28 -2.80
N SER A 107 -7.91 10.94 -2.80
CA SER A 107 -9.12 10.17 -2.50
C SER A 107 -9.56 10.33 -1.04
N ALA A 108 -8.62 10.40 -0.10
CA ALA A 108 -8.90 10.64 1.32
C ALA A 108 -9.42 12.06 1.57
N LEU A 109 -8.81 13.07 0.93
CA LEU A 109 -9.26 14.45 1.00
C LEU A 109 -10.67 14.61 0.42
N GLN A 110 -10.95 14.00 -0.73
CA GLN A 110 -12.29 13.99 -1.32
C GLN A 110 -13.33 13.33 -0.42
N ALA A 111 -12.98 12.22 0.23
CA ALA A 111 -13.87 11.55 1.20
C ALA A 111 -14.13 12.40 2.45
N SER A 112 -13.13 13.16 2.91
CA SER A 112 -13.27 14.06 4.06
C SER A 112 -14.08 15.34 3.77
N GLN A 113 -14.14 15.75 2.50
CA GLN A 113 -14.87 16.93 2.05
C GLN A 113 -16.34 16.65 1.71
N GLN A 114 -16.77 15.40 1.64
CA GLN A 114 -18.21 15.09 1.56
C GLN A 114 -18.83 15.34 2.94
N PRO A 115 -19.68 16.37 3.09
CA PRO A 115 -20.40 16.58 4.33
C PRO A 115 -21.21 15.31 4.60
N VAL A 116 -21.10 14.78 5.81
CA VAL A 116 -21.99 13.73 6.32
C VAL A 116 -23.42 14.23 6.05
N ALA A 117 -24.08 13.67 5.04
CA ALA A 117 -25.48 13.98 4.79
C ALA A 117 -26.22 13.68 6.10
N PRO A 118 -26.98 14.64 6.65
CA PRO A 118 -27.65 14.44 7.92
C PRO A 118 -28.52 13.19 7.76
N ARG A 119 -28.37 12.27 8.71
CA ARG A 119 -29.27 11.14 8.89
C ARG A 119 -30.68 11.72 8.90
N ARG A 120 -31.41 11.60 7.79
CA ARG A 120 -32.86 11.82 7.78
C ARG A 120 -33.42 10.64 8.57
N ASP A 121 -33.46 10.80 9.89
CA ASP A 121 -34.39 10.09 10.73
C ASP A 121 -35.79 10.54 10.28
N HIS A 122 -36.28 9.92 9.22
CA HIS A 122 -37.66 10.02 8.79
C HIS A 122 -38.44 9.14 9.75
N LYS A 123 -38.72 9.69 10.93
CA LYS A 123 -39.78 9.21 11.80
C LYS A 123 -41.05 9.94 11.37
N GLU A 124 -41.57 9.53 10.22
CA GLU A 124 -42.94 9.80 9.82
C GLU A 124 -43.68 8.46 9.94
N GLU A 125 -44.91 8.53 10.48
CA GLU A 125 -45.82 7.43 10.81
C GLU A 125 -45.46 6.72 12.14
N ASP A 126 -46.25 6.80 13.21
CA ASP A 126 -47.70 6.58 13.25
C ASP A 126 -48.49 7.58 14.09
N VAL A 127 -49.72 7.75 13.61
CA VAL A 127 -50.90 8.50 14.06
C VAL A 127 -51.33 8.17 15.49
#